data_AF-A0A5M8SH33-F1
#
_entry.id   AF-A0A5M8SH33-F1
#
_cell.length_a   1.000
_cell.length_b   1.000
_cell.length_c   1.000
_cell.angle_alpha   90.00
_cell.angle_beta   90.00
_cell.angle_gamma   90.00
#
_symmetry.space_group_name_H-M   'P 1'
#
loop_
_entity.id
_entity.type
_entity.pdbx_description
1 polymer ?
#
loop_
_entity_poly.entity_id
_entity_poly.type
_entity_poly.pdbx_seq_one_letter_code
_entity_poly.pdbx_strand_id
1 'polypeptide(L)'
;MESEAQKVARKSGAGKVSSTPRRPSPNQSSVPPGRLLPREFYQTRPEWVAPRLLGKILVHRTQQQVISGRIVEVEAYLGPHNDPPDPAAHAHRGPTPRNLVLFGLAGHAYVYSIYGRYFCLNVSCEAEGLAGCVLLRALEPLSALDTMAANRRLPPGLPRNETSFRQLTSGPSRLCQALGVARLSHNGLDVTHPESPLQIRDDGVAVQKALATPRIGISEAVDWPLRFAIPGNPCVSGPRGLNGKLISVP
;
A
#
# COMPACT_ATOMS: atom_id res chain seq x y z
N MET A 1 77.08 -26.13 28.17
CA MET A 1 76.94 -25.21 29.32
C MET A 1 77.12 -23.81 28.76
N GLU A 2 76.00 -23.16 28.47
CA GLU A 2 75.86 -21.82 27.93
C GLU A 2 74.47 -21.27 28.34
N SER A 3 74.33 -19.97 28.21
CA SER A 3 73.56 -19.01 29.00
C SER A 3 72.06 -18.86 28.72
N GLU A 4 71.43 -18.11 29.63
CA GLU A 4 70.18 -17.36 29.58
C GLU A 4 69.65 -16.93 28.19
N ALA A 5 68.32 -16.95 28.01
CA ALA A 5 67.54 -15.82 27.47
C ALA A 5 66.01 -16.05 27.47
N GLN A 6 65.30 -15.20 28.22
CA GLN A 6 64.12 -14.40 27.81
C GLN A 6 62.86 -15.07 27.20
N LYS A 7 61.66 -14.85 27.78
CA LYS A 7 60.71 -13.76 27.37
C LYS A 7 59.30 -13.89 27.98
N VAL A 8 58.89 -12.79 28.62
CA VAL A 8 57.61 -12.07 28.48
C VAL A 8 56.33 -12.68 29.09
N ALA A 9 55.94 -12.05 30.20
CA ALA A 9 54.60 -12.03 30.74
C ALA A 9 53.60 -11.36 29.77
N ARG A 10 52.49 -12.05 29.48
CA ARG A 10 51.30 -11.46 28.85
C ARG A 10 50.20 -11.29 29.89
N LYS A 11 49.87 -10.03 30.20
CA LYS A 11 48.65 -9.64 30.92
C LYS A 11 47.45 -9.82 29.99
N SER A 12 46.54 -10.73 30.33
CA SER A 12 45.21 -10.82 29.71
C SER A 12 44.24 -9.88 30.44
N GLY A 13 43.98 -8.72 29.85
CA GLY A 13 42.91 -7.83 30.28
C GLY A 13 41.56 -8.38 29.81
N ALA A 14 40.80 -8.96 30.73
CA ALA A 14 39.41 -9.34 30.49
C ALA A 14 38.53 -8.07 30.48
N GLY A 15 38.22 -7.56 29.29
CA GLY A 15 37.24 -6.50 29.10
C GLY A 15 35.84 -7.02 29.45
N LYS A 16 35.27 -6.52 30.54
CA LYS A 16 33.86 -6.75 30.89
C LYS A 16 32.97 -6.07 29.85
N VAL A 17 32.39 -6.86 28.95
CA VAL A 17 31.28 -6.43 28.10
C VAL A 17 30.06 -6.24 29.00
N SER A 18 29.80 -4.99 29.37
CA SER A 18 28.59 -4.57 30.07
C SER A 18 27.39 -4.72 29.14
N SER A 19 26.73 -5.87 29.20
CA SER A 19 25.44 -6.13 28.55
C SER A 19 24.30 -5.49 29.36
N THR A 20 24.17 -4.17 29.26
CA THR A 20 22.91 -3.52 29.66
C THR A 20 21.84 -3.89 28.64
N PRO A 21 20.72 -4.53 29.04
CA PRO A 21 19.63 -4.82 28.11
C PRO A 21 19.06 -3.49 27.60
N ARG A 22 19.05 -3.31 26.28
CA ARG A 22 18.38 -2.18 25.62
C ARG A 22 16.93 -2.17 26.10
N ARG A 23 16.52 -1.06 26.72
CA ARG A 23 15.10 -0.80 27.01
C ARG A 23 14.31 -0.93 25.70
N PRO A 24 13.22 -1.71 25.66
CA PRO A 24 12.31 -1.67 24.53
C PRO A 24 11.77 -0.25 24.38
N SER A 25 11.85 0.27 23.15
CA SER A 25 11.29 1.55 22.74
C SER A 25 9.76 1.57 22.95
N PRO A 26 9.16 2.75 23.22
CA PRO A 26 7.78 2.83 23.67
C PRO A 26 6.82 2.42 22.55
N ASN A 27 6.19 1.26 22.76
CA ASN A 27 4.84 0.87 22.34
C ASN A 27 4.41 1.29 20.92
N GLN A 28 4.95 0.62 19.91
CA GLN A 28 4.25 0.52 18.62
C GLN A 28 3.22 -0.61 18.76
N SER A 29 1.93 -0.28 18.81
CA SER A 29 0.89 -1.31 18.95
C SER A 29 1.01 -2.32 17.80
N SER A 30 1.19 -3.60 18.13
CA SER A 30 1.13 -4.70 17.16
C SER A 30 -0.26 -4.88 16.55
N VAL A 31 -1.27 -4.26 17.15
CA VAL A 31 -2.66 -4.31 16.73
C VAL A 31 -2.91 -3.28 15.60
N PRO A 32 -3.42 -3.72 14.43
CA PRO A 32 -3.84 -2.82 13.37
C PRO A 32 -4.97 -1.87 13.82
N PRO A 33 -4.95 -0.59 13.42
CA PRO A 33 -6.05 0.33 13.72
C PRO A 33 -7.34 -0.07 12.99
N GLY A 34 -8.49 0.27 13.58
CA GLY A 34 -9.81 0.11 12.95
C GLY A 34 -10.32 -1.33 12.86
N ARG A 35 -11.52 -1.50 12.30
CA ARG A 35 -12.18 -2.79 12.04
C ARG A 35 -11.83 -3.28 10.64
N LEU A 36 -11.71 -4.59 10.44
CA LEU A 36 -11.44 -5.16 9.13
C LEU A 36 -12.62 -4.90 8.19
N LEU A 37 -12.36 -4.45 6.96
CA LEU A 37 -13.43 -4.30 5.97
C LEU A 37 -13.94 -5.68 5.53
N PRO A 38 -15.26 -5.90 5.52
CA PRO A 38 -15.84 -7.19 5.20
C PRO A 38 -15.86 -7.42 3.68
N ARG A 39 -16.04 -8.65 3.21
CA ARG A 39 -15.96 -8.99 1.76
C ARG A 39 -17.04 -8.30 0.95
N GLU A 40 -18.22 -8.16 1.51
CA GLU A 40 -19.40 -7.52 0.93
C GLU A 40 -19.13 -6.06 0.56
N PHE A 41 -18.15 -5.41 1.20
CA PHE A 41 -17.71 -4.07 0.83
C PHE A 41 -17.19 -4.02 -0.61
N TYR A 42 -16.49 -5.08 -1.05
CA TYR A 42 -15.82 -5.17 -2.35
C TYR A 42 -16.69 -5.85 -3.43
N GLN A 43 -17.74 -6.59 -3.04
CA GLN A 43 -18.62 -7.34 -3.95
C GLN A 43 -19.61 -6.44 -4.70
N THR A 44 -19.09 -5.40 -5.35
CA THR A 44 -19.85 -4.51 -6.23
C THR A 44 -18.92 -3.91 -7.27
N ARG A 45 -19.47 -3.06 -8.13
CA ARG A 45 -18.77 -2.44 -9.25
C ARG A 45 -17.60 -1.57 -8.77
N PRO A 46 -16.42 -1.62 -9.41
CA PRO A 46 -15.21 -0.93 -8.95
C PRO A 46 -15.37 0.58 -8.74
N GLU A 47 -16.16 1.25 -9.58
CA GLU A 47 -16.44 2.69 -9.49
C GLU A 47 -17.30 3.08 -8.27
N TRP A 48 -17.96 2.11 -7.63
CA TRP A 48 -18.66 2.29 -6.36
C TRP A 48 -17.74 1.97 -5.18
N VAL A 49 -16.91 0.94 -5.30
CA VAL A 49 -15.93 0.56 -4.27
C VAL A 49 -14.84 1.62 -4.10
N ALA A 50 -14.32 2.16 -5.21
CA ALA A 50 -13.19 3.08 -5.22
C ALA A 50 -13.39 4.32 -4.33
N PRO A 51 -14.44 5.15 -4.51
CA PRO A 51 -14.64 6.33 -3.65
C PRO A 51 -14.83 5.94 -2.17
N ARG A 52 -15.45 4.78 -1.88
CA ARG A 52 -15.68 4.29 -0.51
C ARG A 52 -14.39 3.81 0.18
N LEU A 53 -13.35 3.48 -0.58
CA LEU A 53 -12.01 3.16 -0.05
C LEU A 53 -11.25 4.40 0.42
N LEU A 54 -11.63 5.60 -0.03
CA LEU A 54 -11.00 6.82 0.44
C LEU A 54 -11.24 6.99 1.94
N GLY A 55 -10.18 7.32 2.65
CA GLY A 55 -10.18 7.42 4.10
C GLY A 55 -10.01 6.09 4.82
N LYS A 56 -10.05 4.92 4.16
CA LYS A 56 -9.74 3.64 4.81
C LYS A 56 -8.23 3.47 5.00
N ILE A 57 -7.82 2.54 5.85
CA ILE A 57 -6.40 2.34 6.20
C ILE A 57 -5.90 1.07 5.51
N LEU A 58 -4.89 1.21 4.65
CA LEU A 58 -4.12 0.07 4.17
C LEU A 58 -3.08 -0.31 5.23
N VAL A 59 -3.06 -1.58 5.60
CA VAL A 59 -2.18 -2.13 6.63
C VAL A 59 -1.36 -3.28 6.05
N HIS A 60 -0.05 -3.24 6.28
CA HIS A 60 0.84 -4.39 6.13
C HIS A 60 1.45 -4.75 7.48
N ARG A 61 1.09 -5.93 7.99
CA ARG A 61 1.66 -6.54 9.19
C ARG A 61 2.89 -7.35 8.81
N THR A 62 4.02 -6.98 9.38
CA THR A 62 5.27 -7.74 9.30
C THR A 62 5.52 -8.44 10.63
N GLN A 63 6.52 -9.32 10.68
CA GLN A 63 6.97 -9.93 11.95
C GLN A 63 7.48 -8.88 12.96
N GLN A 64 7.91 -7.71 12.49
CA GLN A 64 8.56 -6.68 13.31
C GLN A 64 7.58 -5.61 13.80
N GLN A 65 6.63 -5.20 12.94
CA GLN A 65 5.74 -4.07 13.20
C GLN A 65 4.60 -3.98 12.18
N VAL A 66 3.67 -3.06 12.45
CA VAL A 66 2.58 -2.65 11.56
C VAL A 66 2.98 -1.41 10.75
N ILE A 67 2.99 -1.54 9.43
CA ILE A 67 3.18 -0.43 8.48
C ILE A 67 1.81 -0.05 7.92
N SER A 68 1.43 1.22 8.01
CA SER A 68 0.08 1.64 7.59
C SER A 68 0.01 3.06 7.04
N GLY A 69 -0.96 3.27 6.16
CA GLY A 69 -1.30 4.58 5.60
C GLY A 69 -2.76 4.68 5.21
N ARG A 70 -3.34 5.87 5.34
CA ARG A 70 -4.72 6.15 4.93
C ARG A 70 -4.78 6.30 3.41
N ILE A 71 -5.75 5.66 2.77
CA ILE A 71 -5.95 5.70 1.33
C ILE A 71 -6.53 7.07 0.95
N VAL A 72 -5.80 7.81 0.10
CA VAL A 72 -6.19 9.18 -0.30
C VAL A 72 -6.41 9.32 -1.82
N GLU A 73 -6.00 8.32 -2.59
CA GLU A 73 -6.17 8.29 -4.04
C GLU A 73 -6.27 6.84 -4.54
N VAL A 74 -7.23 6.60 -5.44
CA VAL A 74 -7.48 5.30 -6.05
C VAL A 74 -7.95 5.43 -7.50
N GLU A 75 -7.87 4.35 -8.27
CA GLU A 75 -8.45 4.25 -9.62
C GLU A 75 -9.30 2.99 -9.77
N ALA A 76 -10.47 3.11 -10.38
CA ALA A 76 -11.32 1.99 -10.76
C ALA A 76 -10.96 1.48 -12.16
N TYR A 77 -10.97 0.15 -12.31
CA TYR A 77 -10.79 -0.55 -13.57
C TYR A 77 -11.93 -1.57 -13.74
N LEU A 78 -12.70 -1.41 -14.82
CA LEU A 78 -13.91 -2.20 -15.05
C LEU A 78 -13.60 -3.48 -15.84
N GLY A 79 -14.49 -4.45 -15.77
CA GLY A 79 -14.37 -5.73 -16.44
C GLY A 79 -14.87 -5.74 -17.88
N PRO A 80 -14.67 -6.87 -18.57
CA PRO A 80 -15.21 -7.09 -19.91
C PRO A 80 -16.75 -7.25 -19.93
N HIS A 81 -17.39 -7.51 -18.78
CA HIS A 81 -18.84 -7.64 -18.66
C HIS A 81 -19.57 -6.28 -18.52
N ASN A 82 -18.82 -5.20 -18.26
CA ASN A 82 -19.38 -3.86 -18.22
C ASN A 82 -19.70 -3.35 -19.63
N ASP A 83 -20.66 -2.43 -19.74
CA ASP A 83 -21.03 -1.78 -20.99
C ASP A 83 -20.90 -0.24 -20.86
N PRO A 84 -19.94 0.40 -21.57
CA PRO A 84 -18.88 -0.23 -22.35
C PRO A 84 -17.84 -0.95 -21.46
N PRO A 85 -17.12 -1.96 -21.98
CA PRO A 85 -16.01 -2.58 -21.27
C PRO A 85 -14.84 -1.59 -21.19
N ASP A 86 -14.02 -1.68 -20.14
CA ASP A 86 -12.92 -0.73 -19.93
C ASP A 86 -11.64 -1.16 -20.68
N PRO A 87 -11.27 -0.49 -21.80
CA PRO A 87 -10.11 -0.88 -22.60
C PRO A 87 -8.76 -0.64 -21.88
N ALA A 88 -8.74 0.12 -20.78
CA ALA A 88 -7.52 0.34 -19.99
C ALA A 88 -7.29 -0.75 -18.93
N ALA A 89 -8.28 -1.61 -18.67
CA ALA A 89 -8.17 -2.64 -17.65
C ALA A 89 -7.40 -3.87 -18.15
N HIS A 90 -6.59 -4.47 -17.26
CA HIS A 90 -5.91 -5.74 -17.58
C HIS A 90 -6.89 -6.88 -17.87
N ALA A 91 -8.11 -6.82 -17.37
CA ALA A 91 -9.14 -7.84 -17.58
C ALA A 91 -9.95 -7.64 -18.88
N HIS A 92 -9.73 -6.55 -19.63
CA HIS A 92 -10.52 -6.17 -20.80
C HIS A 92 -10.67 -7.29 -21.84
N ARG A 93 -9.62 -8.10 -22.04
CA ARG A 93 -9.61 -9.22 -23.00
C ARG A 93 -9.90 -10.58 -22.35
N GLY A 94 -10.42 -10.58 -21.12
CA GLY A 94 -10.69 -11.80 -20.37
C GLY A 94 -9.52 -12.30 -19.50
N PRO A 95 -9.67 -13.52 -18.94
CA PRO A 95 -8.75 -14.06 -17.96
C PRO A 95 -7.43 -14.52 -18.59
N THR A 96 -6.34 -14.28 -17.86
CA THR A 96 -4.97 -14.73 -18.15
C THR A 96 -4.34 -15.19 -16.84
N PRO A 97 -3.27 -16.00 -16.86
CA PRO A 97 -2.57 -16.39 -15.63
C PRO A 97 -2.10 -15.19 -14.79
N ARG A 98 -1.84 -14.04 -15.44
CA ARG A 98 -1.42 -12.82 -14.76
C ARG A 98 -2.55 -12.18 -13.97
N ASN A 99 -3.76 -12.08 -14.52
CA ASN A 99 -4.87 -11.30 -13.97
C ASN A 99 -5.97 -12.17 -13.32
N LEU A 100 -5.80 -13.49 -13.26
CA LEU A 100 -6.83 -14.44 -12.82
C LEU A 100 -7.44 -14.10 -11.45
N VAL A 101 -6.65 -13.51 -10.53
CA VAL A 101 -7.14 -13.02 -9.23
C VAL A 101 -8.34 -12.07 -9.36
N LEU A 102 -8.39 -11.29 -10.44
CA LEU A 102 -9.47 -10.33 -10.68
C LEU A 102 -10.82 -11.00 -10.98
N PHE A 103 -10.82 -12.26 -11.43
CA PHE A 103 -12.03 -13.03 -11.75
C PHE A 103 -12.48 -13.93 -10.58
N GLY A 104 -11.70 -13.98 -9.49
CA GLY A 104 -12.04 -14.74 -8.30
C GLY A 104 -12.92 -13.95 -7.34
N LEU A 105 -12.89 -14.32 -6.07
CA LEU A 105 -13.63 -13.61 -5.02
C LEU A 105 -13.14 -12.16 -4.87
N ALA A 106 -14.07 -11.23 -4.64
CA ALA A 106 -13.75 -9.85 -4.27
C ALA A 106 -12.93 -9.78 -2.96
N GLY A 107 -12.16 -8.70 -2.80
CA GLY A 107 -11.31 -8.50 -1.63
C GLY A 107 -9.98 -9.23 -1.68
N HIS A 108 -9.49 -9.61 -2.87
CA HIS A 108 -8.15 -10.18 -3.05
C HIS A 108 -7.18 -9.17 -3.65
N ALA A 109 -5.96 -9.14 -3.13
CA ALA A 109 -4.89 -8.29 -3.61
C ALA A 109 -4.41 -8.76 -4.99
N TYR A 110 -4.48 -7.89 -6.00
CA TYR A 110 -3.87 -8.11 -7.30
C TYR A 110 -2.61 -7.24 -7.41
N VAL A 111 -1.45 -7.87 -7.30
CA VAL A 111 -0.13 -7.21 -7.31
C VAL A 111 0.64 -7.61 -8.57
N TYR A 112 0.96 -6.65 -9.43
CA TYR A 112 1.69 -6.93 -10.67
C TYR A 112 2.95 -6.07 -10.81
N SER A 113 3.93 -6.58 -11.55
CA SER A 113 5.16 -5.84 -11.88
C SER A 113 4.91 -4.85 -13.02
N ILE A 114 5.45 -3.65 -12.89
CA ILE A 114 5.46 -2.60 -13.92
C ILE A 114 6.89 -2.09 -14.10
N TYR A 115 7.28 -1.81 -15.34
CA TYR A 115 8.62 -1.35 -15.72
C TYR A 115 9.77 -2.21 -15.15
N GLY A 116 9.55 -3.53 -15.06
CA GLY A 116 10.55 -4.52 -14.63
C GLY A 116 10.94 -4.53 -13.15
N ARG A 117 10.68 -3.45 -12.38
CA ARG A 117 11.19 -3.29 -11.01
C ARG A 117 10.20 -2.74 -9.99
N TYR A 118 9.06 -2.23 -10.46
CA TYR A 118 8.06 -1.61 -9.60
C TYR A 118 6.82 -2.49 -9.51
N PHE A 119 6.00 -2.25 -8.50
CA PHE A 119 4.73 -2.95 -8.33
C PHE A 119 3.57 -1.96 -8.28
N CYS A 120 2.39 -2.45 -8.63
CA CYS A 120 1.10 -1.82 -8.36
C CYS A 120 0.26 -2.80 -7.55
N LEU A 121 -0.51 -2.28 -6.59
CA LEU A 121 -1.41 -3.05 -5.73
C LEU A 121 -2.84 -2.63 -6.00
N ASN A 122 -3.67 -3.61 -6.39
CA ASN A 122 -5.10 -3.46 -6.60
C ASN A 122 -5.84 -4.39 -5.65
N VAL A 123 -7.14 -4.16 -5.48
CA VAL A 123 -8.04 -5.10 -4.78
C VAL A 123 -9.18 -5.49 -5.72
N SER A 124 -9.43 -6.80 -5.86
CA SER A 124 -10.51 -7.33 -6.69
C SER A 124 -11.87 -6.89 -6.15
N CYS A 125 -12.80 -6.66 -7.08
CA CYS A 125 -14.17 -6.27 -6.85
C CYS A 125 -15.10 -7.22 -7.62
N GLU A 126 -16.39 -6.89 -7.70
CA GLU A 126 -17.43 -7.66 -8.40
C GLU A 126 -17.78 -9.02 -7.77
N ALA A 127 -18.82 -9.67 -8.30
CA ALA A 127 -19.13 -11.06 -7.97
C ALA A 127 -18.08 -12.01 -8.58
N GLU A 128 -17.92 -13.19 -7.99
CA GLU A 128 -17.02 -14.21 -8.52
C GLU A 128 -17.35 -14.54 -9.99
N GLY A 129 -16.32 -14.67 -10.81
CA GLY A 129 -16.43 -14.86 -12.26
C GLY A 129 -16.47 -13.55 -13.07
N LEU A 130 -16.81 -12.42 -12.44
CA LEU A 130 -16.77 -11.09 -13.05
C LEU A 130 -15.50 -10.37 -12.62
N ALA A 131 -14.85 -9.67 -13.56
CA ALA A 131 -13.60 -8.99 -13.26
C ALA A 131 -13.78 -7.51 -12.95
N GLY A 132 -13.13 -7.04 -11.90
CA GLY A 132 -13.05 -5.61 -11.61
C GLY A 132 -12.06 -5.36 -10.49
N CYS A 133 -11.46 -4.18 -10.46
CA CYS A 133 -10.58 -3.84 -9.34
C CYS A 133 -10.42 -2.35 -9.10
N VAL A 134 -9.91 -2.06 -7.90
CA VAL A 134 -9.47 -0.73 -7.52
C VAL A 134 -7.95 -0.74 -7.32
N LEU A 135 -7.22 0.07 -8.09
CA LEU A 135 -5.81 0.38 -7.88
C LEU A 135 -5.66 1.34 -6.71
N LEU A 136 -4.80 1.02 -5.76
CA LEU A 136 -4.38 1.95 -4.72
C LEU A 136 -3.24 2.82 -5.25
N ARG A 137 -3.41 4.15 -5.20
CA ARG A 137 -2.47 5.09 -5.83
C ARG A 137 -1.69 5.94 -4.88
N ALA A 138 -2.29 6.39 -3.79
CA ALA A 138 -1.56 7.16 -2.80
C ALA A 138 -2.10 6.91 -1.40
N LEU A 139 -1.19 7.04 -0.44
CA LEU A 139 -1.50 6.97 0.98
C LEU A 139 -1.01 8.23 1.69
N GLU A 140 -1.68 8.59 2.77
CA GLU A 140 -1.14 9.43 3.84
C GLU A 140 -0.55 8.51 4.93
N PRO A 141 0.77 8.51 5.17
CA PRO A 141 1.41 7.62 6.15
C PRO A 141 0.90 7.81 7.58
N LEU A 142 0.62 6.72 8.29
CA LEU A 142 0.16 6.74 9.69
C LEU A 142 1.21 6.19 10.66
N SER A 143 1.83 5.05 10.31
CA SER A 143 2.82 4.35 11.15
C SER A 143 4.08 3.96 10.40
N ALA A 144 5.15 3.65 11.15
CA ALA A 144 6.40 3.09 10.64
C ALA A 144 7.10 3.90 9.52
N LEU A 145 7.12 5.23 9.65
CA LEU A 145 7.71 6.15 8.65
C LEU A 145 9.19 5.85 8.36
N ASP A 146 9.98 5.49 9.36
CA ASP A 146 11.39 5.14 9.17
C ASP A 146 11.55 3.86 8.33
N THR A 147 10.65 2.88 8.52
CA THR A 147 10.62 1.67 7.70
C THR A 147 10.16 1.96 6.28
N MET A 148 9.14 2.83 6.12
CA MET A 148 8.76 3.32 4.80
C MET A 148 9.93 4.01 4.10
N ALA A 149 10.66 4.88 4.80
CA ALA A 149 11.83 5.58 4.29
C ALA A 149 12.95 4.60 3.90
N ALA A 150 13.27 3.63 4.77
CA ALA A 150 14.27 2.61 4.51
C ALA A 150 13.92 1.76 3.27
N ASN A 151 12.68 1.25 3.18
CA ASN A 151 12.22 0.52 2.00
C ASN A 151 12.28 1.37 0.72
N ARG A 152 12.13 2.69 0.88
CA ARG A 152 12.21 3.69 -0.19
C ARG A 152 13.62 4.13 -0.52
N ARG A 153 14.63 3.70 0.24
CA ARG A 153 16.04 4.15 0.19
C ARG A 153 16.19 5.66 0.44
N LEU A 154 15.44 6.17 1.42
CA LEU A 154 15.49 7.55 1.90
C LEU A 154 16.17 7.61 3.29
N PRO A 155 16.68 8.78 3.71
CA PRO A 155 17.25 8.96 5.04
C PRO A 155 16.23 8.63 6.16
N PRO A 156 16.66 8.06 7.29
CA PRO A 156 15.80 7.90 8.46
C PRO A 156 15.48 9.25 9.12
N GLY A 157 14.47 9.28 9.98
CA GLY A 157 14.11 10.48 10.74
C GLY A 157 13.48 11.58 9.89
N LEU A 158 12.81 11.22 8.79
CA LEU A 158 12.07 12.19 7.98
C LEU A 158 11.06 12.94 8.86
N PRO A 159 10.96 14.28 8.72
CA PRO A 159 10.01 15.05 9.51
C PRO A 159 8.58 14.61 9.18
N ARG A 160 7.71 14.65 10.19
CA ARG A 160 6.28 14.36 10.03
C ARG A 160 5.56 15.57 9.41
N ASN A 161 5.75 15.75 8.10
CA ASN A 161 5.11 16.81 7.34
C ASN A 161 4.68 16.35 5.95
N GLU A 162 3.91 17.19 5.28
CA GLU A 162 3.31 16.94 3.96
C GLU A 162 4.35 16.58 2.90
N THR A 163 5.50 17.26 2.88
CA THR A 163 6.58 17.03 1.91
C THR A 163 7.14 15.62 2.05
N SER A 164 7.44 15.20 3.27
CA SER A 164 7.97 13.86 3.55
C SER A 164 6.93 12.78 3.27
N PHE A 165 5.67 13.00 3.63
CA PHE A 165 4.60 12.03 3.36
C PHE A 165 4.40 11.83 1.86
N ARG A 166 4.36 12.94 1.11
CA ARG A 166 4.27 12.90 -0.34
C ARG A 166 5.45 12.16 -0.97
N GLN A 167 6.67 12.37 -0.47
CA GLN A 167 7.85 11.67 -0.96
C GLN A 167 7.74 10.14 -0.78
N LEU A 168 7.14 9.69 0.33
CA LEU A 168 7.01 8.27 0.68
C LEU A 168 5.97 7.54 -0.16
N THR A 169 4.76 8.09 -0.28
CA THR A 169 3.57 7.32 -0.68
C THR A 169 2.72 7.97 -1.77
N SER A 170 3.12 9.10 -2.35
CA SER A 170 2.40 9.76 -3.46
C SER A 170 2.66 9.07 -4.81
N GLY A 171 2.11 7.88 -5.01
CA GLY A 171 2.13 7.13 -6.27
C GLY A 171 2.04 5.61 -6.07
N PRO A 172 1.47 4.86 -7.04
CA PRO A 172 1.10 3.45 -6.84
C PRO A 172 2.33 2.56 -6.57
N SER A 173 3.44 2.81 -7.26
CA SER A 173 4.70 2.12 -6.97
C SER A 173 5.43 2.70 -5.76
N ARG A 174 5.14 3.96 -5.40
CA ARG A 174 5.73 4.58 -4.21
C ARG A 174 5.22 3.92 -2.95
N LEU A 175 3.90 3.81 -2.81
CA LEU A 175 3.28 3.14 -1.67
C LEU A 175 3.64 1.65 -1.62
N CYS A 176 3.71 0.93 -2.75
CA CYS A 176 4.10 -0.49 -2.72
C CYS A 176 5.48 -0.67 -2.09
N GLN A 177 6.46 0.13 -2.51
CA GLN A 177 7.80 0.05 -1.95
C GLN A 177 7.82 0.53 -0.50
N ALA A 178 7.15 1.65 -0.15
CA ALA A 178 7.08 2.12 1.24
C ALA A 178 6.53 1.04 2.19
N LEU A 179 5.50 0.31 1.77
CA LEU A 179 4.93 -0.78 2.57
C LEU A 179 5.73 -2.10 2.45
N GLY A 180 6.71 -2.22 1.57
CA GLY A 180 7.42 -3.49 1.33
C GLY A 180 6.57 -4.53 0.57
N VAL A 181 5.56 -4.08 -0.18
CA VAL A 181 4.72 -4.94 -1.02
C VAL A 181 5.50 -5.41 -2.25
N ALA A 182 5.44 -6.72 -2.50
CA ALA A 182 6.08 -7.41 -3.62
C ALA A 182 5.16 -8.47 -4.22
N ARG A 183 5.22 -8.67 -5.54
CA ARG A 183 4.31 -9.58 -6.26
C ARG A 183 4.30 -11.02 -5.70
N LEU A 184 5.47 -11.64 -5.51
CA LEU A 184 5.55 -13.05 -5.11
C LEU A 184 4.93 -13.32 -3.73
N SER A 185 5.04 -12.37 -2.81
CA SER A 185 4.57 -12.55 -1.43
C SER A 185 3.15 -12.04 -1.19
N HIS A 186 2.61 -11.18 -2.07
CA HIS A 186 1.36 -10.46 -1.79
C HIS A 186 0.26 -10.62 -2.84
N ASN A 187 0.57 -11.08 -4.06
CA ASN A 187 -0.47 -11.31 -5.06
C ASN A 187 -1.36 -12.49 -4.64
N GLY A 188 -2.67 -12.28 -4.61
CA GLY A 188 -3.66 -13.26 -4.19
C GLY A 188 -3.94 -13.29 -2.69
N LEU A 189 -3.35 -12.39 -1.89
CA LEU A 189 -3.71 -12.30 -0.47
C LEU A 189 -5.15 -11.79 -0.31
N ASP A 190 -5.91 -12.42 0.58
CA ASP A 190 -7.24 -11.99 0.96
C ASP A 190 -7.17 -10.82 1.95
N VAL A 191 -7.56 -9.60 1.54
CA VAL A 191 -7.51 -8.42 2.41
C VAL A 191 -8.65 -8.37 3.45
N THR A 192 -9.57 -9.34 3.39
CA THR A 192 -10.73 -9.50 4.27
C THR A 192 -10.49 -10.56 5.35
N HIS A 193 -9.37 -11.29 5.30
CA HIS A 193 -9.06 -12.33 6.27
C HIS A 193 -8.33 -11.77 7.52
N PRO A 194 -8.77 -12.08 8.75
CA PRO A 194 -8.15 -11.59 9.99
C PRO A 194 -6.67 -11.91 10.15
N GLU A 195 -6.21 -13.03 9.58
CA GLU A 195 -4.80 -13.47 9.61
C GLU A 195 -3.98 -13.03 8.39
N SER A 196 -4.59 -12.37 7.39
CA SER A 196 -3.83 -11.88 6.24
C SER A 196 -2.86 -10.79 6.64
N PRO A 197 -1.57 -10.82 6.21
CA PRO A 197 -0.63 -9.77 6.53
C PRO A 197 -0.98 -8.45 5.85
N LEU A 198 -1.76 -8.48 4.76
CA LEU A 198 -2.23 -7.29 4.05
C LEU A 198 -3.73 -7.12 4.28
N GLN A 199 -4.14 -5.97 4.83
CA GLN A 199 -5.53 -5.71 5.21
C GLN A 199 -5.94 -4.29 4.84
N ILE A 200 -7.24 -4.06 4.65
CA ILE A 200 -7.82 -2.72 4.63
C ILE A 200 -8.83 -2.59 5.76
N ARG A 201 -8.71 -1.53 6.53
CA ARG A 201 -9.43 -1.36 7.80
C ARG A 201 -10.13 0.00 7.87
N ASP A 202 -11.20 0.04 8.65
CA ASP A 202 -12.04 1.22 8.88
C ASP A 202 -11.94 1.68 10.34
N ASP A 203 -11.44 2.89 10.54
CA ASP A 203 -11.38 3.55 11.85
C ASP A 203 -12.51 4.56 12.08
N GLY A 204 -13.51 4.60 11.19
CA GLY A 204 -14.67 5.49 11.29
C GLY A 204 -14.46 6.87 10.67
N VAL A 205 -13.28 7.15 10.09
CA VAL A 205 -13.08 8.39 9.33
C VAL A 205 -13.90 8.34 8.04
N ALA A 206 -14.88 9.23 7.95
CA ALA A 206 -15.74 9.37 6.79
C ALA A 206 -15.23 10.46 5.84
N VAL A 207 -14.89 10.08 4.61
CA VAL A 207 -14.65 11.03 3.52
C VAL A 207 -15.99 11.31 2.87
N GLN A 208 -16.48 12.55 2.96
CA GLN A 208 -17.80 12.93 2.43
C GLN A 208 -17.78 13.32 0.95
N LYS A 209 -16.63 13.83 0.48
CA LYS A 209 -16.46 14.31 -0.89
C LYS A 209 -15.16 13.81 -1.49
N ALA A 210 -15.20 13.50 -2.79
CA ALA A 210 -14.05 13.09 -3.58
C ALA A 210 -14.00 13.89 -4.89
N LEU A 211 -12.80 14.09 -5.43
CA LEU A 211 -12.62 14.53 -6.81
C LEU A 211 -12.62 13.30 -7.73
N ALA A 212 -13.53 13.27 -8.70
CA ALA A 212 -13.53 12.33 -9.80
C ALA A 212 -12.80 12.94 -11.01
N THR A 213 -11.81 12.22 -11.54
CA THR A 213 -10.90 12.70 -12.59
C THR A 213 -10.52 11.60 -13.57
N PRO A 214 -10.01 11.95 -14.76
CA PRO A 214 -9.23 11.05 -15.61
C PRO A 214 -8.15 10.29 -14.83
N ARG A 215 -7.94 9.03 -15.20
CA ARG A 215 -6.88 8.15 -14.67
C ARG A 215 -5.50 8.56 -15.21
N ILE A 216 -4.44 8.19 -14.49
CA ILE A 216 -3.05 8.51 -14.86
C ILE A 216 -2.36 7.28 -15.45
N GLY A 217 -1.65 7.49 -16.56
CA GLY A 217 -0.72 6.50 -17.11
C GLY A 217 -1.41 5.41 -17.94
N ILE A 218 -2.55 5.74 -18.53
CA ILE A 218 -3.29 4.90 -19.47
C ILE A 218 -3.33 5.56 -20.85
N SER A 219 -3.49 4.76 -21.91
CA SER A 219 -3.59 5.23 -23.31
C SER A 219 -4.99 5.09 -23.91
N GLU A 220 -5.86 4.33 -23.25
CA GLU A 220 -7.24 4.05 -23.68
C GLU A 220 -8.21 4.57 -22.62
N ALA A 221 -9.45 4.93 -22.99
CA ALA A 221 -10.44 5.46 -22.05
C ALA A 221 -9.88 6.59 -21.15
N VAL A 222 -9.05 7.46 -21.73
CA VAL A 222 -8.25 8.47 -21.03
C VAL A 222 -9.12 9.53 -20.35
N ASP A 223 -10.29 9.83 -20.91
CA ASP A 223 -11.19 10.86 -20.39
C ASP A 223 -12.18 10.34 -19.33
N TRP A 224 -12.19 9.03 -19.06
CA TRP A 224 -13.16 8.44 -18.14
C TRP A 224 -12.85 8.84 -16.68
N PRO A 225 -13.84 9.33 -15.91
CA PRO A 225 -13.64 9.89 -14.57
C PRO A 225 -13.54 8.80 -13.49
N LEU A 226 -12.66 7.82 -13.70
CA LEU A 226 -12.49 6.63 -12.84
C LEU A 226 -11.33 6.74 -11.85
N ARG A 227 -10.71 7.91 -11.69
CA ARG A 227 -9.77 8.20 -10.60
C ARG A 227 -10.44 9.04 -9.53
N PHE A 228 -10.31 8.63 -8.28
CA PHE A 228 -10.92 9.28 -7.12
C PHE A 228 -9.84 9.70 -6.12
N ALA A 229 -9.92 10.92 -5.62
CA ALA A 229 -8.96 11.47 -4.66
C ALA A 229 -9.63 12.35 -3.61
N ILE A 230 -9.06 12.39 -2.40
CA ILE A 230 -9.47 13.33 -1.36
C ILE A 230 -9.06 14.76 -1.77
N PRO A 231 -10.01 15.71 -1.90
CA PRO A 231 -9.71 17.07 -2.32
C PRO A 231 -8.70 17.74 -1.37
N GLY A 232 -7.66 18.36 -1.93
CA GLY A 232 -6.66 19.11 -1.16
C GLY A 232 -5.66 18.27 -0.35
N ASN A 233 -5.76 16.94 -0.33
CA ASN A 233 -4.81 16.12 0.43
C ASN A 233 -3.40 16.16 -0.23
N PRO A 234 -2.34 16.48 0.52
CA PRO A 234 -1.00 16.72 -0.05
C PRO A 234 -0.34 15.46 -0.62
N CYS A 235 -0.79 14.28 -0.20
CA CYS A 235 -0.24 12.99 -0.65
C CYS A 235 -0.81 12.52 -1.99
N VAL A 236 -1.85 13.19 -2.53
CA VAL A 236 -2.39 12.87 -3.86
C VAL A 236 -1.29 13.01 -4.93
N SER A 237 -1.20 11.98 -5.77
CA SER A 237 -0.19 11.88 -6.83
C SER A 237 -0.50 12.77 -8.03
N GLY A 238 0.52 13.00 -8.87
CA GLY A 238 0.43 13.92 -10.00
C GLY A 238 0.72 15.39 -9.63
N PRO A 239 0.24 16.35 -10.44
CA PRO A 239 0.41 17.79 -10.18
C PRO A 239 -0.30 18.26 -8.90
N ARG A 240 0.18 19.35 -8.30
CA ARG A 240 -0.56 20.06 -7.24
C ARG A 240 -1.77 20.78 -7.87
N GLY A 241 -2.91 20.77 -7.19
CA GLY A 241 -4.15 21.37 -7.72
C GLY A 241 -4.88 20.44 -8.68
N LEU A 242 -5.35 19.30 -8.17
CA LEU A 242 -6.13 18.36 -8.97
C LEU A 242 -7.49 18.98 -9.32
N ASN A 243 -7.78 19.13 -10.62
CA ASN A 243 -9.08 19.56 -11.11
C ASN A 243 -9.92 18.34 -11.47
N GLY A 244 -11.18 18.31 -11.01
CA GLY A 244 -12.09 17.20 -11.19
C GLY A 244 -13.52 17.56 -10.80
N LYS A 245 -14.46 16.67 -11.14
CA LYS A 245 -15.83 16.80 -10.66
C LYS A 245 -15.87 16.42 -9.18
N LEU A 246 -16.33 17.33 -8.33
CA LEU A 246 -16.58 17.01 -6.93
C LEU A 246 -17.82 16.12 -6.83
N ILE A 247 -17.69 14.95 -6.21
CA ILE A 247 -18.78 13.99 -6.01
C ILE A 247 -18.96 13.73 -4.51
N SER A 248 -20.17 13.34 -4.12
CA SER A 248 -20.40 12.76 -2.80
C SER A 248 -19.88 11.32 -2.78
N VAL A 249 -19.24 10.94 -1.67
CA VAL A 249 -18.90 9.54 -1.41
C VAL A 249 -20.11 8.90 -0.71
N PRO A 250 -20.67 7.81 -1.26
CA PRO A 250 -21.81 7.11 -0.67
C PRO A 250 -21.46 6.32 0.59
#